data_AF-A0A2P7Z0N5-F1
#
_entry.id   AF-A0A2P7Z0N5-F1
#
_cell.length_a   1.000
_cell.length_b   1.000
_cell.length_c   1.000
_cell.angle_alpha   90.00
_cell.angle_beta   90.00
_cell.angle_gamma   90.00
#
_symmetry.space_group_name_H-M   'P 1'
#
loop_
_entity.id
_entity.type
_entity.pdbx_description
1 polymer ?
#
loop_
_entity_poly.entity_id
_entity_poly.type
_entity_poly.pdbx_seq_one_letter_code
_entity_poly.pdbx_strand_id
1 'polypeptide(L)'
;MFSCLLILATVAAAAPSSQQDVKTYAVPLSFKYGNYPRITADLHWGTPAQNPVEAIVDTGSAGFWVYGPNSIINDGSNLLFQQGPCNKSVKNLYDYRTSSSKKARKTADLAYAYRGNGKIAAGGYTINDTFSFANKKWPALNNRRVGIVNFTLVRQLDEGCKIPESTFDHSILGLAAPKKGLAGMSPSFRNDLKA
;
A
#
# COMPACT_ATOMS: atom_id res chain seq x y z
N MET A 1 -46.21 57.91 -27.85
CA MET A 1 -46.13 56.43 -27.80
C MET A 1 -44.72 56.04 -27.40
N PHE A 2 -44.48 55.67 -26.15
CA PHE A 2 -43.24 55.00 -25.75
C PHE A 2 -43.62 53.81 -24.90
N SER A 3 -43.46 52.62 -25.49
CA SER A 3 -43.76 51.33 -24.89
C SER A 3 -42.57 50.91 -24.03
N CYS A 4 -42.77 50.80 -22.73
CA CYS A 4 -41.74 50.37 -21.78
C CYS A 4 -41.80 48.85 -21.67
N LEU A 5 -40.82 48.16 -22.27
CA LEU A 5 -40.71 46.71 -22.28
C LEU A 5 -40.02 46.26 -20.97
N LEU A 6 -40.79 45.67 -20.04
CA LEU A 6 -40.28 45.07 -18.82
C LEU A 6 -39.72 43.67 -19.14
N ILE A 7 -38.40 43.51 -19.05
CA ILE A 7 -37.72 42.21 -19.15
C ILE A 7 -37.71 41.58 -17.75
N LEU A 8 -38.54 40.56 -17.51
CA LEU A 8 -38.43 39.73 -16.31
C LEU A 8 -37.22 38.80 -16.46
N ALA A 9 -36.18 39.04 -15.66
CA ALA A 9 -35.09 38.09 -15.49
C ALA A 9 -35.56 36.92 -14.61
N THR A 10 -35.73 35.74 -15.21
CA THR A 10 -35.96 34.50 -14.46
C THR A 10 -34.65 34.06 -13.81
N VAL A 11 -34.57 34.21 -12.49
CA VAL A 11 -33.47 33.64 -11.70
C VAL A 11 -33.70 32.13 -11.63
N ALA A 12 -33.01 31.36 -12.48
CA ALA A 12 -32.99 29.91 -12.36
C ALA A 12 -32.25 29.57 -11.05
N ALA A 13 -32.99 29.18 -10.02
CA ALA A 13 -32.41 28.62 -8.82
C ALA A 13 -31.69 27.33 -9.20
N ALA A 14 -30.35 27.34 -9.07
CA ALA A 14 -29.55 26.13 -9.26
C ALA A 14 -30.07 25.05 -8.29
N ALA A 15 -30.54 23.94 -8.84
CA ALA A 15 -30.95 22.80 -8.02
C ALA A 15 -29.78 22.39 -7.12
N PRO A 16 -30.03 22.07 -5.83
CA PRO A 16 -28.98 21.58 -4.95
C PRO A 16 -28.37 20.35 -5.59
N SER A 17 -27.06 20.43 -5.86
CA SER A 17 -26.21 19.29 -6.16
C SER A 17 -26.49 18.22 -5.11
N SER A 18 -27.03 17.07 -5.51
CA SER A 18 -27.07 15.93 -4.60
C SER A 18 -25.62 15.61 -4.27
N GLN A 19 -25.22 15.82 -3.02
CA GLN A 19 -23.98 15.24 -2.52
C GLN A 19 -24.14 13.73 -2.71
N GLN A 20 -23.45 13.17 -3.71
CA GLN A 20 -23.25 11.73 -3.74
C GLN A 20 -22.70 11.35 -2.36
N ASP A 21 -23.28 10.32 -1.74
CA ASP A 21 -22.71 9.72 -0.54
C ASP A 21 -21.25 9.32 -0.83
N VAL A 22 -20.31 10.19 -0.47
CA VAL A 22 -18.89 9.94 -0.68
C VAL A 22 -18.49 8.92 0.35
N LYS A 23 -18.38 7.66 -0.08
CA LYS A 23 -17.86 6.59 0.77
C LYS A 23 -16.49 6.97 1.28
N THR A 24 -16.43 7.29 2.57
CA THR A 24 -15.22 7.76 3.22
C THR A 24 -14.51 6.58 3.87
N TYR A 25 -13.21 6.49 3.63
CA TYR A 25 -12.34 5.50 4.26
C TYR A 25 -11.35 6.21 5.16
N ALA A 26 -11.20 5.71 6.38
CA ALA A 26 -10.24 6.22 7.34
C ALA A 26 -9.12 5.20 7.54
N VAL A 27 -7.88 5.68 7.54
CA VAL A 27 -6.68 4.89 7.85
C VAL A 27 -6.01 5.57 9.05
N PRO A 28 -5.99 4.96 10.24
CA PRO A 28 -5.26 5.49 11.37
C PRO A 28 -3.76 5.49 11.06
N LEU A 29 -3.10 6.61 11.37
CA LEU A 29 -1.69 6.83 11.09
C LEU A 29 -0.90 7.00 12.38
N SER A 30 0.32 6.47 12.38
CA SER A 30 1.32 6.68 13.43
C SER A 30 2.52 7.42 12.85
N PHE A 31 2.93 8.48 13.55
CA PHE A 31 4.14 9.25 13.22
C PHE A 31 5.28 8.73 14.07
N LYS A 32 6.29 8.15 13.42
CA LYS A 32 7.52 7.71 14.08
C LYS A 32 8.59 8.76 13.87
N TYR A 33 8.93 9.45 14.95
CA TYR A 33 10.01 10.43 14.98
C TYR A 33 11.33 9.74 15.34
N GLY A 34 12.45 10.20 14.78
CA GLY A 34 13.79 9.61 14.96
C GLY A 34 14.69 9.84 13.75
N ASN A 35 15.78 9.07 13.64
CA ASN A 35 16.78 9.21 12.56
C ASN A 35 16.23 8.94 11.16
N TYR A 36 15.10 8.23 11.07
CA TYR A 36 14.38 8.04 9.81
C TYR A 36 12.88 8.23 10.09
N PRO A 37 12.38 9.47 9.98
CA PRO A 37 10.98 9.79 10.22
C PRO A 37 10.07 9.05 9.23
N ARG A 38 9.02 8.40 9.74
CA ARG A 38 8.07 7.63 8.93
C ARG A 38 6.64 7.94 9.36
N ILE A 39 5.75 7.98 8.37
CA ILE A 39 4.32 7.88 8.59
C ILE A 39 3.93 6.44 8.28
N THR A 40 3.25 5.81 9.22
CA THR A 40 2.99 4.37 9.19
C THR A 40 1.53 4.07 9.51
N ALA A 41 1.04 2.92 9.07
CA ALA A 41 -0.23 2.37 9.48
C ALA A 41 -0.03 0.90 9.84
N ASP A 42 -0.48 0.49 11.02
CA ASP A 42 -0.42 -0.91 11.46
C ASP A 42 -1.62 -1.67 10.90
N LEU A 43 -1.33 -2.63 10.01
CA LEU A 43 -2.34 -3.40 9.30
C LEU A 43 -2.37 -4.84 9.82
N HIS A 44 -3.50 -5.25 10.39
CA HIS A 44 -3.78 -6.63 10.72
C HIS A 44 -4.42 -7.32 9.51
N TRP A 45 -3.79 -8.35 9.01
CA TRP A 45 -4.22 -9.04 7.80
C TRP A 45 -5.06 -10.29 8.07
N GLY A 46 -6.02 -10.54 7.19
CA GLY A 46 -6.80 -11.76 7.13
C GLY A 46 -7.86 -11.92 8.21
N THR A 47 -8.53 -13.08 8.16
CA THR A 47 -9.50 -13.54 9.16
C THR A 47 -9.12 -14.94 9.63
N PRO A 48 -8.86 -15.20 10.93
CA PRO A 48 -8.72 -14.20 11.98
C PRO A 48 -7.57 -13.22 11.69
N ALA A 49 -7.67 -12.03 12.28
CA ALA A 49 -6.65 -11.00 12.18
C ALA A 49 -5.31 -11.51 12.72
N GLN A 50 -4.25 -11.38 11.92
CA GLN A 50 -2.88 -11.76 12.29
C GLN A 50 -2.17 -10.64 13.06
N ASN A 51 -0.90 -10.86 13.43
CA ASN A 51 -0.05 -9.81 13.98
C ASN A 51 0.01 -8.60 13.03
N PRO A 52 0.07 -7.37 13.56
CA PRO A 52 0.10 -6.19 12.74
C PRO A 52 1.40 -6.12 11.96
N VAL A 53 1.29 -5.88 10.65
CA VAL A 53 2.42 -5.52 9.80
C VAL A 53 2.42 -4.01 9.63
N GLU A 54 3.54 -3.37 9.98
CA GLU A 54 3.72 -1.94 9.76
C GLU A 54 3.82 -1.66 8.26
N ALA A 55 2.88 -0.87 7.75
CA ALA A 55 2.92 -0.35 6.39
C ALA A 55 3.41 1.09 6.38
N ILE A 56 4.44 1.37 5.57
CA ILE A 56 4.86 2.74 5.31
C ILE A 56 3.81 3.40 4.43
N VAL A 57 3.26 4.52 4.89
CA VAL A 57 2.31 5.31 4.10
C VAL A 57 3.10 6.18 3.14
N ASP A 58 3.01 5.85 1.85
CA ASP A 58 3.87 6.41 0.82
C ASP A 58 3.07 7.17 -0.23
N THR A 59 3.17 8.50 -0.20
CA THR A 59 2.52 9.37 -1.20
C THR A 59 3.31 9.46 -2.51
N GLY A 60 4.53 8.93 -2.57
CA GLY A 60 5.41 8.94 -3.75
C GLY A 60 5.27 7.71 -4.65
N SER A 61 4.64 6.63 -4.18
CA SER A 61 4.41 5.42 -4.98
C SER A 61 2.94 4.98 -4.97
N ALA A 62 2.55 4.25 -6.01
CA ALA A 62 1.17 3.75 -6.19
C ALA A 62 0.99 2.31 -5.71
N GLY A 63 2.08 1.58 -5.46
CA GLY A 63 2.07 0.16 -5.14
C GLY A 63 1.54 -0.09 -3.72
N PHE A 64 0.67 -1.08 -3.57
CA PHE A 64 0.26 -1.60 -2.28
C PHE A 64 0.70 -3.06 -2.13
N TRP A 65 1.68 -3.30 -1.25
CA TRP A 65 2.24 -4.64 -1.05
C TRP A 65 2.62 -4.91 0.40
N VAL A 66 2.72 -6.19 0.72
CA VAL A 66 3.19 -6.72 2.00
C VAL A 66 4.01 -7.98 1.75
N TYR A 67 4.98 -8.28 2.62
CA TYR A 67 5.66 -9.57 2.57
C TYR A 67 4.72 -10.73 2.84
N GLY A 68 4.87 -11.80 2.05
CA GLY A 68 4.18 -13.07 2.26
C GLY A 68 5.09 -14.15 2.86
N PRO A 69 4.60 -15.40 2.96
CA PRO A 69 5.39 -16.54 3.40
C PRO A 69 6.70 -16.71 2.62
N ASN A 70 7.74 -17.14 3.33
CA ASN A 70 9.09 -17.40 2.79
C ASN A 70 9.78 -16.18 2.18
N SER A 71 9.38 -14.97 2.58
CA SER A 71 10.02 -13.74 2.10
C SER A 71 11.46 -13.63 2.57
N ILE A 72 12.36 -13.26 1.66
CA ILE A 72 13.77 -13.00 1.94
C ILE A 72 14.12 -11.56 1.57
N ILE A 73 14.81 -10.88 2.47
CA ILE A 73 15.49 -9.62 2.23
C ILE A 73 16.97 -9.91 2.03
N ASN A 74 17.54 -9.38 0.96
CA ASN A 74 18.93 -9.58 0.60
C ASN A 74 19.65 -8.22 0.55
N ASP A 75 20.69 -8.09 1.36
CA ASP A 75 21.52 -6.89 1.47
C ASP A 75 23.00 -7.30 1.64
N GLY A 76 23.87 -6.33 1.94
CA GLY A 76 25.32 -6.55 2.04
C GLY A 76 26.09 -6.25 0.74
N SER A 77 25.45 -5.65 -0.27
CA SER A 77 26.11 -5.16 -1.49
C SER A 77 25.82 -3.68 -1.72
N ASN A 78 26.82 -2.91 -2.12
CA ASN A 78 26.66 -1.52 -2.55
C ASN A 78 26.35 -1.38 -4.05
N LEU A 79 26.26 -2.49 -4.80
CA LEU A 79 26.00 -2.49 -6.23
C LEU A 79 24.50 -2.62 -6.53
N LEU A 80 24.06 -1.94 -7.59
CA LEU A 80 22.67 -2.02 -8.04
C LEU A 80 22.38 -3.41 -8.62
N PHE A 81 21.17 -3.91 -8.36
CA PHE A 81 20.66 -5.19 -8.88
C PHE A 81 21.47 -6.44 -8.45
N GLN A 82 22.46 -6.28 -7.58
CA GLN A 82 23.25 -7.38 -7.07
C GLN A 82 22.72 -7.85 -5.71
N GLN A 83 22.46 -9.15 -5.60
CA GLN A 83 22.20 -9.78 -4.31
C GLN A 83 23.49 -9.77 -3.48
N GLY A 84 23.43 -9.17 -2.28
CA GLY A 84 24.53 -9.25 -1.33
C GLY A 84 24.53 -10.57 -0.54
N PRO A 85 25.56 -10.83 0.27
CA PRO A 85 25.73 -12.09 1.00
C PRO A 85 24.77 -12.26 2.18
N CYS A 86 24.08 -11.21 2.61
CA CYS A 86 23.25 -11.22 3.80
C CYS A 86 21.78 -11.50 3.43
N ASN A 87 21.33 -12.72 3.71
CA ASN A 87 19.97 -13.17 3.42
C ASN A 87 19.19 -13.28 4.73
N LYS A 88 18.07 -12.57 4.82
CA LYS A 88 17.28 -12.42 6.04
C LYS A 88 15.85 -12.89 5.79
N SER A 89 15.42 -13.91 6.53
CA SER A 89 14.02 -14.31 6.54
C SER A 89 13.16 -13.28 7.24
N VAL A 90 12.13 -12.80 6.57
CA VAL A 90 11.15 -11.87 7.14
C VAL A 90 10.32 -12.61 8.18
N LYS A 91 10.19 -12.03 9.38
CA LYS A 91 9.42 -12.63 10.48
C LYS A 91 8.02 -12.06 10.59
N ASN A 92 7.88 -10.74 10.51
CA ASN A 92 6.58 -10.08 10.55
C ASN A 92 6.05 -9.91 9.12
N LEU A 93 5.10 -10.77 8.75
CA LEU A 93 4.58 -10.88 7.39
C LEU A 93 3.10 -11.21 7.42
N TYR A 94 2.44 -11.08 6.27
CA TYR A 94 1.08 -11.57 6.09
C TYR A 94 1.11 -13.02 5.61
N ASP A 95 0.79 -13.97 6.51
CA ASP A 95 0.62 -15.36 6.12
C ASP A 95 -0.78 -15.57 5.55
N TYR A 96 -0.94 -15.29 4.27
CA TYR A 96 -2.23 -15.49 3.61
C TYR A 96 -2.75 -16.93 3.74
N ARG A 97 -1.91 -17.95 3.96
CA ARG A 97 -2.40 -19.35 4.01
C ARG A 97 -3.37 -19.58 5.16
N THR A 98 -3.23 -18.84 6.26
CA THR A 98 -4.05 -18.97 7.47
C THR A 98 -5.34 -18.14 7.43
N SER A 99 -5.49 -17.22 6.48
CA SER A 99 -6.69 -16.37 6.36
C SER A 99 -7.85 -17.10 5.68
N SER A 100 -9.04 -17.05 6.28
CA SER A 100 -10.30 -17.57 5.72
C SER A 100 -11.01 -16.56 4.82
N SER A 101 -10.74 -15.26 4.96
CA SER A 101 -11.33 -14.20 4.13
C SER A 101 -10.60 -13.99 2.79
N LYS A 102 -9.43 -14.62 2.63
CA LYS A 102 -8.65 -14.51 1.40
C LYS A 102 -9.42 -15.03 0.20
N LYS A 103 -9.27 -14.35 -0.92
CA LYS A 103 -9.70 -14.86 -2.23
C LYS A 103 -8.55 -15.59 -2.91
N ALA A 104 -8.86 -16.27 -4.02
CA ALA A 104 -7.85 -16.96 -4.80
C ALA A 104 -6.71 -16.02 -5.21
N ARG A 105 -5.48 -16.53 -5.13
CA ARG A 105 -4.29 -15.83 -5.62
C ARG A 105 -4.40 -15.65 -7.14
N LYS A 106 -3.95 -14.51 -7.63
CA LYS A 106 -3.79 -14.25 -9.06
C LYS A 106 -2.32 -14.02 -9.37
N THR A 107 -1.77 -14.76 -10.32
CA THR A 107 -0.39 -14.55 -10.80
C THR A 107 -0.23 -13.10 -11.27
N ALA A 108 0.88 -12.48 -10.89
CA ALA A 108 1.24 -11.14 -11.27
C ALA A 108 2.76 -11.00 -11.26
N ASP A 109 3.31 -10.26 -12.22
CA ASP A 109 4.73 -9.90 -12.20
C ASP A 109 4.87 -8.57 -11.45
N LEU A 110 5.27 -8.65 -10.18
CA LEU A 110 5.38 -7.48 -9.31
C LEU A 110 6.84 -7.11 -9.10
N ALA A 111 7.20 -5.88 -9.43
CA ALA A 111 8.49 -5.29 -9.12
C ALA A 111 8.31 -3.81 -8.70
N TYR A 112 8.76 -3.49 -7.49
CA TYR A 112 8.66 -2.17 -6.89
C TYR A 112 10.06 -1.64 -6.58
N ALA A 113 10.48 -0.62 -7.33
CA ALA A 113 11.77 0.02 -7.11
C ALA A 113 11.63 1.35 -6.37
N TYR A 114 12.46 1.55 -5.34
CA TYR A 114 12.44 2.73 -4.48
C TYR A 114 13.82 3.38 -4.41
N ARG A 115 13.83 4.71 -4.17
CA ARG A 115 15.05 5.52 -3.95
C ARG A 115 16.14 5.26 -5.01
N GLY A 116 15.79 5.41 -6.29
CA GLY A 116 16.75 5.21 -7.39
C GLY A 116 17.28 3.77 -7.46
N ASN A 117 16.39 2.79 -7.31
CA ASN A 117 16.71 1.35 -7.28
C ASN A 117 17.58 0.92 -6.08
N GLY A 118 17.67 1.74 -5.03
CA GLY A 118 18.32 1.37 -3.78
C GLY A 118 17.58 0.26 -3.01
N LYS A 119 16.29 0.08 -3.29
CA LYS A 119 15.49 -1.07 -2.83
C LYS A 119 14.61 -1.57 -3.98
N ILE A 120 14.58 -2.87 -4.20
CA ILE A 120 13.71 -3.53 -5.18
C ILE A 120 12.95 -4.65 -4.46
N ALA A 121 11.65 -4.51 -4.34
CA ALA A 121 10.77 -5.55 -3.79
C ALA A 121 10.02 -6.24 -4.93
N ALA A 122 10.03 -7.57 -4.96
CA ALA A 122 9.44 -8.36 -6.03
C ALA A 122 8.57 -9.52 -5.52
N GLY A 123 7.59 -9.90 -6.33
CA GLY A 123 6.63 -10.95 -6.00
C GLY A 123 5.90 -11.50 -7.22
N GLY A 124 5.31 -12.69 -7.07
CA GLY A 124 4.67 -13.43 -8.18
C GLY A 124 3.14 -13.42 -8.17
N TYR A 125 2.51 -12.82 -7.16
CA TYR A 125 1.06 -12.92 -6.98
C TYR A 125 0.44 -11.69 -6.32
N THR A 126 -0.83 -11.45 -6.65
CA THR A 126 -1.73 -10.58 -5.90
C THR A 126 -2.81 -11.41 -5.22
N ILE A 127 -3.35 -10.88 -4.12
CA ILE A 127 -4.45 -11.49 -3.41
C ILE A 127 -5.44 -10.42 -2.96
N ASN A 128 -6.72 -10.77 -2.93
CA ASN A 128 -7.72 -9.95 -2.26
C ASN A 128 -7.98 -10.54 -0.87
N ASP A 129 -7.89 -9.74 0.17
CA ASP A 129 -8.24 -10.14 1.53
C ASP A 129 -8.81 -8.97 2.34
N THR A 130 -9.26 -9.25 3.55
CA THR A 130 -9.58 -8.25 4.56
C THR A 130 -8.31 -7.82 5.27
N PHE A 131 -8.19 -6.52 5.54
CA PHE A 131 -7.30 -6.04 6.58
C PHE A 131 -8.05 -5.11 7.54
N SER A 132 -7.54 -5.00 8.74
CA SER A 132 -8.08 -4.15 9.81
C SER A 132 -6.95 -3.39 10.48
N PHE A 133 -7.31 -2.49 11.39
CA PHE A 133 -6.37 -1.64 12.11
C PHE A 133 -6.32 -2.07 13.58
N ALA A 134 -5.21 -1.75 14.26
CA ALA A 134 -5.08 -2.04 15.69
C ALA A 134 -6.21 -1.41 16.53
N ASN A 135 -6.70 -0.26 16.10
CA ASN A 135 -7.85 0.39 16.70
C ASN A 135 -9.17 -0.09 16.07
N LYS A 136 -9.95 -0.86 16.83
CA LYS A 136 -11.27 -1.39 16.44
C LYS A 136 -12.35 -0.34 16.17
N LYS A 137 -12.11 0.94 16.50
CA LYS A 137 -13.01 2.06 16.15
C LYS A 137 -13.17 2.22 14.64
N TRP A 138 -12.16 1.83 13.87
CA TRP A 138 -12.19 1.91 12.41
C TRP A 138 -12.59 0.56 11.83
N PRO A 139 -13.56 0.53 10.89
CA PRO A 139 -14.01 -0.71 10.30
C PRO A 139 -12.89 -1.36 9.47
N ALA A 140 -12.89 -2.69 9.45
CA ALA A 140 -12.02 -3.45 8.56
C ALA A 140 -12.36 -3.14 7.10
N LEU A 141 -11.33 -3.16 6.25
CA LEU A 141 -11.48 -3.00 4.81
C LEU A 141 -11.45 -4.39 4.16
N ASN A 142 -12.63 -4.83 3.71
CA ASN A 142 -12.80 -6.14 3.09
C ASN A 142 -12.42 -6.12 1.61
N ASN A 143 -12.01 -7.29 1.09
CA ASN A 143 -11.76 -7.53 -0.33
C ASN A 143 -10.83 -6.47 -0.95
N ARG A 144 -9.72 -6.19 -0.26
CA ARG A 144 -8.68 -5.25 -0.70
C ARG A 144 -7.58 -6.04 -1.39
N ARG A 145 -7.25 -5.62 -2.60
CA ARG A 145 -6.19 -6.22 -3.40
C ARG A 145 -4.83 -5.75 -2.87
N VAL A 146 -3.92 -6.68 -2.66
CA VAL A 146 -2.55 -6.43 -2.18
C VAL A 146 -1.55 -7.30 -2.93
N GLY A 147 -0.35 -6.77 -3.16
CA GLY A 147 0.76 -7.50 -3.77
C GLY A 147 1.47 -8.32 -2.71
N ILE A 148 1.78 -9.58 -3.03
CA ILE A 148 2.54 -10.46 -2.15
C ILE A 148 3.99 -10.48 -2.63
N VAL A 149 4.83 -9.76 -1.92
CA VAL A 149 6.28 -9.72 -2.14
C VAL A 149 6.91 -10.89 -1.39
N ASN A 150 7.89 -11.56 -1.99
CA ASN A 150 8.66 -12.63 -1.37
C ASN A 150 10.17 -12.51 -1.57
N PHE A 151 10.63 -11.48 -2.28
CA PHE A 151 12.03 -11.23 -2.53
C PHE A 151 12.30 -9.73 -2.46
N THR A 152 13.38 -9.33 -1.82
CA THR A 152 13.82 -7.93 -1.84
C THR A 152 15.32 -7.81 -1.94
N LEU A 153 15.79 -6.91 -2.79
CA LEU A 153 17.17 -6.47 -2.88
C LEU A 153 17.31 -5.10 -2.24
N VAL A 154 18.32 -4.92 -1.40
CA VAL A 154 18.67 -3.62 -0.82
C VAL A 154 20.13 -3.32 -1.11
N ARG A 155 20.37 -2.18 -1.76
CA ARG A 155 21.72 -1.66 -2.02
C ARG A 155 22.26 -0.98 -0.76
N GLN A 156 22.85 -1.78 0.11
CA GLN A 156 23.46 -1.36 1.36
C GLN A 156 24.56 -2.34 1.75
N LEU A 157 25.70 -1.83 2.23
CA LEU A 157 26.72 -2.66 2.88
C LEU A 157 26.24 -3.07 4.27
N ASP A 158 26.48 -4.33 4.61
CA ASP A 158 26.16 -4.93 5.91
C ASP A 158 27.24 -5.96 6.27
N GLU A 159 28.41 -5.46 6.67
CA GLU A 159 29.54 -6.32 7.02
C GLU A 159 29.21 -7.23 8.21
N GLY A 160 29.25 -8.55 7.97
CA GLY A 160 28.89 -9.55 8.97
C GLY A 160 27.39 -9.66 9.25
N CYS A 161 26.53 -9.14 8.36
CA CYS A 161 25.08 -9.28 8.43
C CYS A 161 24.47 -8.81 9.75
N LYS A 162 24.89 -7.63 10.22
CA LYS A 162 24.58 -7.05 11.53
C LYS A 162 23.28 -6.26 11.53
N ILE A 163 22.86 -5.72 10.39
CA ILE A 163 21.59 -5.01 10.28
C ILE A 163 20.48 -6.04 10.53
N PRO A 164 19.53 -5.82 11.46
CA PRO A 164 18.46 -6.77 11.68
C PRO A 164 17.38 -6.63 10.60
N GLU A 165 16.68 -7.72 10.28
CA GLU A 165 15.61 -7.70 9.26
C GLU A 165 14.53 -6.64 9.53
N SER A 166 14.26 -6.38 10.82
CA SER A 166 13.22 -5.48 11.29
C SER A 166 13.47 -4.00 10.96
N THR A 167 14.66 -3.62 10.48
CA THR A 167 14.93 -2.25 10.04
C THR A 167 14.36 -1.93 8.66
N PHE A 168 14.04 -2.97 7.89
CA PHE A 168 13.53 -2.84 6.53
C PHE A 168 12.01 -2.72 6.52
N ASP A 169 11.50 -2.08 5.48
CA ASP A 169 10.06 -1.88 5.31
C ASP A 169 9.39 -3.23 5.01
N HIS A 170 8.42 -3.63 5.82
CA HIS A 170 7.69 -4.89 5.66
C HIS A 170 6.44 -4.79 4.78
N SER A 171 5.95 -3.56 4.60
CA SER A 171 4.83 -3.24 3.73
C SER A 171 4.92 -1.79 3.27
N ILE A 172 4.38 -1.51 2.07
CA ILE A 172 4.16 -0.16 1.57
C ILE A 172 2.68 0.00 1.25
N LEU A 173 2.06 1.05 1.80
CA LEU A 173 0.72 1.53 1.46
C LEU A 173 0.85 2.75 0.54
N GLY A 174 0.94 2.50 -0.77
CA GLY A 174 1.06 3.54 -1.78
C GLY A 174 -0.24 4.34 -1.99
N LEU A 175 -0.14 5.67 -1.97
CA LEU A 175 -1.23 6.62 -2.14
C LEU A 175 -1.10 7.48 -3.42
N ALA A 176 -0.01 7.35 -4.17
CA ALA A 176 0.11 8.00 -5.47
C ALA A 176 -0.88 7.37 -6.47
N ALA A 177 -1.31 8.16 -7.46
CA ALA A 177 -1.98 7.59 -8.62
C ALA A 177 -0.96 6.77 -9.42
N PRO A 178 -1.32 5.58 -9.95
CA PRO A 178 -0.45 4.85 -10.86
C PRO A 178 -0.20 5.71 -12.10
N LYS A 179 1.02 5.61 -12.64
CA LYS A 179 1.37 6.28 -13.91
C LYS A 179 0.47 5.75 -15.03
N LYS A 180 0.23 6.59 -16.04
CA LYS A 180 -0.54 6.21 -17.23
C LYS A 180 0.04 4.93 -17.85
N GLY A 181 -0.82 3.96 -18.16
CA GLY A 181 -0.41 2.64 -18.68
C GLY A 181 -0.06 1.60 -17.62
N LEU A 182 0.11 1.98 -16.35
CA LEU A 182 0.39 1.05 -15.23
C LEU A 182 -0.82 0.81 -14.32
N ALA A 183 -1.95 1.44 -14.62
CA ALA A 183 -3.19 1.23 -13.87
C ALA A 183 -3.64 -0.23 -13.99
N GLY A 184 -3.93 -0.88 -12.86
CA GLY A 184 -4.40 -2.26 -12.81
C GLY A 184 -3.31 -3.33 -12.80
N MET A 185 -2.09 -3.02 -13.26
CA MET A 185 -0.96 -3.96 -13.30
C MET A 185 -0.49 -4.38 -11.91
N SER A 186 -0.42 -3.42 -10.99
CA SER A 186 -0.14 -3.66 -9.57
C SER A 186 -1.35 -3.24 -8.74
N PRO A 187 -1.54 -3.85 -7.56
CA PRO A 187 -2.46 -3.33 -6.55
C PRO A 187 -2.12 -1.90 -6.20
N SER A 188 -3.15 -1.06 -6.10
CA SER A 188 -3.05 0.35 -5.76
C SER A 188 -4.18 0.70 -4.82
N PHE A 189 -3.84 0.94 -3.56
CA PHE A 189 -4.84 1.16 -2.53
C PHE A 189 -5.78 2.31 -2.89
N ARG A 190 -5.23 3.47 -3.28
CA ARG A 190 -6.01 4.65 -3.66
C ARG A 190 -7.00 4.37 -4.80
N ASN A 191 -6.59 3.63 -5.83
CA ASN A 191 -7.47 3.35 -6.97
C ASN A 191 -8.48 2.25 -6.63
N ASP A 192 -8.05 1.22 -5.91
CA ASP A 192 -8.88 0.09 -5.54
C ASP A 192 -9.93 0.47 -4.48
N LEU A 193 -9.75 1.57 -3.74
CA LEU A 193 -10.77 2.16 -2.85
C LEU A 193 -11.98 2.77 -3.59
N LYS A 194 -11.78 3.23 -4.84
CA LYS A 194 -12.84 3.82 -5.66
C LYS A 194 -13.72 2.75 -6.34
N ALA A 195 -13.28 1.49 -6.32
CA ALA A 195 -13.91 0.35 -6.97
C ALA A 195 -14.71 -0.52 -5.99
#